data_AF-A0A1I5A977-F1
#
_entry.id   AF-A0A1I5A977-F1
#
_cell.length_a   1.000
_cell.length_b   1.000
_cell.length_c   1.000
_cell.angle_alpha   90.00
_cell.angle_beta   90.00
_cell.angle_gamma   90.00
#
_symmetry.space_group_name_H-M   'P 1'
#
loop_
_entity.id
_entity.type
_entity.pdbx_description
1 polymer ?
#
loop_
_entity_poly.entity_id
_entity_poly.type
_entity_poly.pdbx_seq_one_letter_code
_entity_poly.pdbx_strand_id
1 'polypeptide(L)' 'MSTSADRHRMAASILSFEARRDKQGRLTIYRLPADDGGGAYEVAGINERFHPEEARMLADLIEGATFKRRNGRPAKS' A
#
# COMPACT_ATOMS: atom_id res chain seq x y z
N MET A 1 23.14 19.69 2.71
CA MET A 1 22.71 18.27 2.67
C MET A 1 21.28 18.18 3.17
N SER A 2 20.45 17.29 2.60
CA SER A 2 19.07 17.05 3.06
C SER A 2 19.07 16.33 4.41
N THR A 3 18.24 16.79 5.36
CA THR A 3 18.13 16.14 6.67
C THR A 3 17.32 14.85 6.60
N SER A 4 17.38 14.01 7.64
CA SER A 4 16.52 12.83 7.74
C SER A 4 15.03 13.21 7.71
N ALA A 5 14.65 14.34 8.30
CA ALA A 5 13.27 14.83 8.29
C ALA A 5 12.82 15.20 6.87
N ASP A 6 13.70 15.83 6.09
CA ASP A 6 13.38 16.20 4.70
C ASP A 6 13.19 14.97 3.82
N ARG A 7 14.02 13.92 4.01
CA ARG A 7 13.85 12.64 3.30
C ARG A 7 12.53 11.95 3.66
N HIS A 8 12.12 11.97 4.93
CA HIS A 8 10.82 11.41 5.35
C HIS A 8 9.65 12.18 4.74
N ARG A 9 9.70 13.52 4.71
CA ARG A 9 8.65 14.32 4.05
C ARG A 9 8.55 14.00 2.57
N MET A 10 9.69 13.89 1.89
CA MET A 10 9.73 13.55 0.47
C MET A 10 9.14 12.15 0.21
N ALA A 11 9.54 11.15 1.00
CA ALA A 11 9.00 9.79 0.88
C ALA A 11 7.48 9.76 1.16
N ALA A 12 7.01 10.50 2.16
CA ALA A 12 5.58 10.60 2.46
C ALA A 12 4.79 11.27 1.32
N SER A 13 5.37 12.27 0.66
CA SER A 13 4.75 12.92 -0.51
C SER A 13 4.66 11.97 -1.70
N ILE A 14 5.73 11.24 -2.02
CA ILE A 14 5.73 10.23 -3.10
C ILE A 14 4.69 9.15 -2.82
N LEU A 15 4.70 8.60 -1.60
CA LEU A 15 3.71 7.61 -1.18
C LEU A 15 2.28 8.15 -1.28
N SER A 16 2.05 9.41 -0.92
CA SER A 16 0.72 10.03 -1.00
C SER A 16 0.25 10.22 -2.43
N PHE A 17 1.18 10.39 -3.38
CA PHE A 17 0.89 10.54 -4.80
C PHE A 17 0.63 9.19 -5.48
N GLU A 18 1.47 8.19 -5.21
CA GLU A 18 1.42 6.88 -5.87
C GLU A 18 0.38 5.94 -5.24
N ALA A 19 0.07 6.10 -3.96
CA ALA A 19 -0.81 5.17 -3.28
C ALA A 19 -2.29 5.39 -3.59
N ARG A 20 -2.94 4.32 -4.03
CA ARG A 20 -4.40 4.23 -4.08
C ARG A 20 -4.96 4.07 -2.67
N ARG A 21 -6.05 4.79 -2.40
CA ARG A 21 -6.76 4.73 -1.12
C ARG A 21 -8.25 4.46 -1.32
N ASP A 22 -8.85 3.77 -0.35
CA ASP A 22 -10.28 3.56 -0.30
C ASP A 22 -11.03 4.83 0.16
N LYS A 23 -12.37 4.75 0.22
CA LYS A 23 -13.23 5.86 0.66
C LYS A 23 -12.99 6.31 2.11
N GLN A 24 -12.28 5.52 2.91
CA GLN A 24 -11.90 5.82 4.28
C GLN A 24 -10.45 6.32 4.39
N GLY A 25 -9.76 6.53 3.26
CA GLY A 25 -8.38 7.02 3.21
C GLY A 25 -7.32 5.95 3.51
N ARG A 26 -7.68 4.66 3.50
CA ARG A 26 -6.75 3.55 3.77
C ARG A 26 -6.09 3.07 2.49
N LEU A 27 -4.82 2.67 2.58
CA LEU A 27 -4.11 2.02 1.46
C LEU A 27 -4.91 0.81 0.97
N THR A 28 -4.99 0.66 -0.36
CA THR A 28 -5.70 -0.45 -1.00
C THR A 28 -4.85 -1.12 -2.05
N ILE A 29 -5.18 -2.37 -2.34
CA ILE A 29 -4.60 -3.15 -3.44
C ILE A 29 -5.31 -2.70 -4.72
N TYR A 30 -4.54 -2.23 -5.69
CA TYR A 30 -5.08 -1.83 -6.99
C TYR A 30 -4.88 -2.95 -8.00
N ARG A 31 -5.97 -3.42 -8.61
CA ARG A 31 -5.89 -4.42 -9.68
C ARG A 31 -5.58 -3.71 -10.99
N LEU A 32 -4.50 -4.14 -11.63
CA LEU A 32 -4.07 -3.57 -12.90
C LEU A 32 -4.89 -4.17 -14.05
N PRO A 33 -5.24 -3.39 -15.09
CA PRO A 33 -5.74 -3.92 -16.35
C PRO A 33 -4.73 -4.89 -16.97
N ALA A 34 -5.22 -5.91 -17.69
CA ALA A 34 -4.36 -6.95 -18.28
C ALA A 34 -3.25 -6.41 -19.19
N ASP A 35 -3.47 -5.25 -19.83
CA ASP A 35 -2.55 -4.64 -20.80
C ASP A 35 -1.67 -3.52 -20.21
N ASP A 36 -1.71 -3.28 -18.90
CA ASP A 36 -0.97 -2.19 -18.25
C ASP A 36 0.51 -2.55 -17.96
N GLY A 37 0.91 -3.78 -18.26
CA GLY A 37 2.30 -4.23 -18.19
C GLY A 37 2.86 -4.50 -16.78
N GLY A 38 2.21 -4.03 -15.71
CA GLY A 38 2.64 -4.18 -14.31
C GLY A 38 2.25 -5.49 -13.61
N GLY A 39 1.56 -6.40 -14.27
CA GLY A 39 1.11 -7.67 -13.68
C GLY A 39 -0.32 -7.62 -13.19
N ALA A 40 -0.68 -8.42 -12.17
CA ALA A 40 -2.08 -8.54 -11.73
C ALA A 40 -2.54 -7.40 -10.82
N TYR A 41 -1.65 -6.85 -10.01
CA TYR A 41 -1.96 -5.80 -9.04
C TYR A 41 -0.72 -5.02 -8.60
N GLU A 42 -0.97 -3.89 -7.93
CA GLU A 42 0.04 -3.08 -7.26
C GLU A 42 -0.44 -2.60 -5.88
N VAL A 43 0.52 -2.25 -5.03
CA VAL A 43 0.30 -1.56 -3.76
C VAL A 43 1.27 -0.39 -3.66
N ALA A 44 0.73 0.84 -3.71
CA ALA A 44 1.51 2.07 -3.60
C ALA A 44 2.71 2.14 -4.57
N GLY A 45 2.46 1.88 -5.85
CA GLY A 45 3.49 1.91 -6.91
C GLY A 45 4.36 0.65 -7.01
N ILE A 46 4.27 -0.28 -6.05
CA ILE A 46 4.96 -1.57 -6.09
C ILE A 46 4.06 -2.59 -6.78
N ASN A 47 4.46 -3.04 -7.96
CA ASN A 47 3.68 -3.98 -8.77
C ASN A 47 4.16 -5.43 -8.62
N GLU A 48 3.24 -6.37 -8.82
CA GLU A 48 3.51 -7.79 -8.65
C GLU A 48 4.49 -8.35 -9.70
N ARG A 49 4.47 -7.84 -10.93
CA ARG A 49 5.35 -8.37 -11.99
C ARG A 49 6.83 -8.14 -11.73
N PHE A 50 7.19 -6.96 -11.24
CA PHE A 50 8.60 -6.58 -11.04
C PHE A 50 9.06 -6.76 -9.58
N HIS A 51 8.12 -6.74 -8.62
CA HIS A 51 8.40 -6.87 -7.19
C HIS A 51 7.39 -7.83 -6.51
N PRO A 52 7.38 -9.12 -6.90
CA PRO A 52 6.33 -10.06 -6.49
C PRO A 52 6.28 -10.31 -4.98
N GLU A 53 7.44 -10.37 -4.31
CA GLU A 53 7.50 -10.64 -2.87
C GLU A 53 7.01 -9.45 -2.04
N GLU A 54 7.46 -8.24 -2.38
CA GLU A 54 7.06 -7.02 -1.71
C GLU A 54 5.58 -6.70 -1.96
N ALA A 55 5.11 -6.85 -3.21
CA ALA A 55 3.70 -6.66 -3.55
C ALA A 55 2.80 -7.62 -2.74
N ARG A 56 3.19 -8.90 -2.64
CA ARG A 56 2.48 -9.91 -1.85
C ARG A 56 2.49 -9.58 -0.36
N MET A 57 3.65 -9.24 0.21
CA MET A 57 3.76 -8.88 1.62
C MET A 57 2.87 -7.67 1.97
N LEU A 58 2.84 -6.66 1.11
CA LEU A 58 2.00 -5.48 1.29
C LEU A 58 0.51 -5.81 1.18
N ALA A 59 0.14 -6.66 0.22
CA ALA A 59 -1.23 -7.16 0.08
C ALA A 59 -1.67 -7.92 1.34
N ASP A 60 -0.86 -8.86 1.82
CA ASP A 60 -1.12 -9.64 3.03
C ASP A 60 -1.32 -8.73 4.26
N LEU A 61 -0.53 -7.66 4.38
CA LEU A 61 -0.66 -6.68 5.47
C LEU A 61 -1.98 -5.91 5.39
N ILE A 62 -2.38 -5.45 4.20
CA ILE A 62 -3.63 -4.71 3.99
C ILE A 62 -4.84 -5.62 4.25
N GLU A 63 -4.82 -6.84 3.72
CA GLU A 63 -5.89 -7.82 3.92
C GLU A 63 -5.98 -8.24 5.39
N GLY A 64 -4.84 -8.54 6.03
CA GLY A 64 -4.78 -8.87 7.45
C GLY A 64 -5.24 -7.73 8.36
N ALA A 65 -4.90 -6.48 8.04
CA ALA A 65 -5.38 -5.30 8.77
C ALA A 65 -6.90 -5.11 8.58
N THR A 66 -7.41 -5.38 7.39
CA THR A 66 -8.84 -5.32 7.07
C THR A 66 -9.61 -6.41 7.83
N PHE A 67 -9.08 -7.65 7.85
CA PHE A 67 -9.65 -8.77 8.58
C PHE A 67 -9.69 -8.53 10.09
N LYS A 68 -8.57 -8.07 10.68
CA LYS A 68 -8.49 -7.74 12.12
C LYS A 68 -9.49 -6.66 12.56
N ARG A 69 -9.79 -5.69 11.69
CA ARG A 69 -10.78 -4.64 11.97
C ARG A 69 -12.21 -5.13 11.82
N ARG A 70 -12.51 -5.91 10.77
CA ARG A 70 -13.84 -6.50 10.57
C ARG A 70 -14.23 -7.43 11.73
N ASN A 71 -13.25 -8.12 12.30
CA ASN A 71 -13.46 -9.06 13.41
C ASN A 71 -13.19 -8.46 14.79
N GLY A 72 -13.12 -7.12 14.91
CA GLY A 72 -13.12 -6.39 16.19
C GLY A 72 -12.16 -6.94 17.24
N ARG A 73 -10.86 -6.64 17.14
CA ARG A 73 -10.04 -6.59 18.38
C ARG A 73 -10.53 -5.39 19.19
N PRO A 74 -10.99 -5.55 20.45
CA PRO A 74 -11.30 -4.41 21.29
C PRO A 74 -10.02 -3.59 21.44
N ALA A 75 -10.11 -2.29 21.17
CA ALA A 75 -9.08 -1.35 21.55
C ALA A 75 -8.85 -1.52 23.05
N LYS A 76 -7.65 -1.91 23.46
CA LYS A 76 -7.28 -1.88 24.87
C LYS A 76 -7.32 -0.41 25.30
N SER A 77 -8.32 -0.09 26.11
CA SER A 77 -8.43 1.08 26.97
C SER A 77 -7.29 1.13 27.97
#